data_AF-A0A060XNC6-F1
#
_entry.id   AF-A0A060XNC6-F1
#
_cell.length_a   1.000
_cell.length_b   1.000
_cell.length_c   1.000
_cell.angle_alpha   90.00
_cell.angle_beta   90.00
_cell.angle_gamma   90.00
#
_symmetry.space_group_name_H-M   'P 1'
#
loop_
_entity.id
_entity.type
_entity.pdbx_description
1 polymer ?
#
loop_
_entity_poly.entity_id
_entity_poly.type
_entity_poly.pdbx_seq_one_letter_code
_entity_poly.pdbx_strand_id
1 'polypeptide(L)'
;MAQKACSRLAAAIPWLLANRNVIPASRRALSNTFGTHSRCASYIHVTHKVYVLRSFSSSPLPETDVSYEQLKKLLATRTSVVIDVREPWELREYGNIPGSINVPLGQVNLALQLNPEEFKEKYGGDMPQPTDHIVFSCLAGIRSQKALDQAVSLGYKDAQHYAGGWQDWAKCEQES
;
A
#
# COMPACT_ATOMS: atom_id res chain seq x y z
N MET A 1 36.00 18.75 42.97
CA MET A 1 34.97 19.36 43.83
C MET A 1 33.96 20.00 42.89
N ALA A 2 32.68 19.68 42.82
CA ALA A 2 31.75 19.22 43.83
C ALA A 2 30.79 18.15 43.30
N GLN A 3 30.32 17.33 44.24
CA GLN A 3 29.26 16.35 44.13
C GLN A 3 27.93 16.94 44.66
N LYS A 4 26.84 16.16 44.49
CA LYS A 4 25.49 16.21 45.14
C LYS A 4 24.42 16.87 44.25
N ALA A 5 23.19 16.39 44.11
CA ALA A 5 22.45 15.18 44.52
C ALA A 5 21.13 15.20 43.69
N CYS A 6 20.69 14.08 43.10
CA CYS A 6 19.59 13.21 43.56
C CYS A 6 18.19 13.86 43.72
N SER A 7 17.23 13.46 42.88
CA SER A 7 15.91 13.00 43.35
C SER A 7 15.15 12.25 42.25
N ARG A 8 14.90 10.96 42.52
CA ARG A 8 14.00 10.03 41.84
C ARG A 8 12.54 10.42 42.10
N LEU A 9 11.64 10.25 41.13
CA LEU A 9 10.28 9.75 41.38
C LEU A 9 9.80 8.91 40.18
N ALA A 10 9.52 7.65 40.47
CA ALA A 10 8.77 6.72 39.63
C ALA A 10 7.28 6.91 39.90
N ALA A 11 6.43 6.84 38.87
CA ALA A 11 4.98 6.74 39.04
C ALA A 11 4.49 5.47 38.34
N ALA A 12 3.86 4.62 39.15
CA ALA A 12 3.38 3.30 38.81
C ALA A 12 1.96 3.33 38.21
N ILE A 13 1.69 2.26 37.45
CA ILE A 13 0.48 1.90 36.73
C ILE A 13 -0.64 1.51 37.72
N PRO A 14 -1.92 1.78 37.42
CA PRO A 14 -3.02 0.95 37.90
C PRO A 14 -3.65 0.14 36.76
N TRP A 15 -3.44 -1.18 36.81
CA TRP A 15 -4.26 -2.19 36.16
C TRP A 15 -5.53 -2.41 37.00
N LEU A 16 -6.72 -2.34 36.39
CA LEU A 16 -7.92 -2.95 36.97
C LEU A 16 -8.81 -3.59 35.88
N LEU A 17 -8.76 -4.92 35.92
CA LEU A 17 -9.87 -5.90 35.93
C LEU A 17 -10.91 -5.91 34.79
N ALA A 18 -10.71 -6.92 33.93
CA ALA A 18 -11.66 -7.97 33.56
C ALA A 18 -13.15 -7.79 33.91
N ASN A 19 -14.02 -7.97 32.90
CA ASN A 19 -15.23 -8.76 33.12
C ASN A 19 -15.64 -9.58 31.89
N ARG A 20 -15.79 -10.89 32.14
CA ARG A 20 -16.43 -11.91 31.30
C ARG A 20 -17.94 -11.83 31.50
N ASN A 21 -18.73 -11.97 30.44
CA ASN A 21 -19.89 -12.89 30.36
C ASN A 21 -20.65 -12.64 29.05
N VAL A 22 -20.75 -13.62 28.15
CA VAL A 22 -21.72 -14.74 28.10
C VAL A 22 -23.04 -14.34 27.41
N ILE A 23 -23.35 -15.19 26.44
CA ILE A 23 -24.44 -15.25 25.47
C ILE A 23 -25.83 -15.24 26.14
N PRO A 24 -26.86 -14.72 25.46
CA PRO A 24 -28.17 -15.37 25.49
C PRO A 24 -28.68 -15.70 24.09
N ALA A 25 -29.02 -16.98 23.92
CA ALA A 25 -29.89 -17.47 22.87
C ALA A 25 -31.31 -16.97 23.12
N SER A 26 -31.99 -16.47 22.09
CA SER A 26 -33.43 -16.22 22.13
C SER A 26 -34.11 -16.90 20.96
N ARG A 27 -34.98 -17.83 21.31
CA ARG A 27 -35.86 -18.59 20.44
C ARG A 27 -36.95 -17.64 19.93
N ARG A 28 -37.25 -17.67 18.64
CA ARG A 28 -38.59 -17.32 18.15
C ARG A 28 -39.18 -18.53 17.44
N ALA A 29 -40.12 -19.16 18.13
CA ALA A 29 -41.15 -19.97 17.52
C ALA A 29 -42.12 -19.02 16.81
N LEU A 30 -42.42 -19.28 15.55
CA LEU A 30 -43.70 -18.93 14.96
C LEU A 30 -44.17 -20.13 14.12
N SER A 31 -45.29 -20.66 14.58
CA SER A 31 -46.19 -21.57 13.91
C SER A 31 -46.68 -21.00 12.58
N ASN A 32 -46.86 -21.86 11.58
CA ASN A 32 -48.16 -21.92 10.93
C ASN A 32 -48.41 -23.26 10.22
N THR A 33 -49.67 -23.64 10.29
CA THR A 33 -50.34 -24.87 9.87
C THR A 33 -50.60 -24.95 8.35
N PHE A 34 -51.28 -26.04 7.95
CA PHE A 34 -51.76 -26.44 6.62
C PHE A 34 -50.76 -27.28 5.81
N GLY A 35 -51.11 -28.42 5.21
CA GLY A 35 -52.37 -29.15 5.14
C GLY A 35 -52.12 -30.38 4.25
N THR A 36 -52.72 -31.48 4.68
CA THR A 36 -52.97 -32.79 4.06
C THR A 36 -52.68 -33.03 2.56
N HIS A 37 -52.07 -34.20 2.32
CA HIS A 37 -52.33 -35.18 1.23
C HIS A 37 -52.29 -34.71 -0.24
N SER A 38 -51.40 -35.32 -1.04
CA SER A 38 -51.80 -36.46 -1.88
C SER A 38 -50.61 -36.95 -2.74
N ARG A 39 -50.61 -38.25 -3.02
CA ARG A 39 -49.63 -38.98 -3.84
C ARG A 39 -49.75 -38.53 -5.29
N CYS A 40 -48.65 -38.48 -6.04
CA CYS A 40 -48.54 -39.04 -7.39
C CYS A 40 -47.09 -38.95 -7.91
N ALA A 41 -46.73 -39.94 -8.74
CA ALA A 41 -45.39 -40.29 -9.15
C ALA A 41 -44.86 -39.47 -10.34
N SER A 42 -43.55 -39.65 -10.56
CA SER A 42 -42.81 -39.57 -11.82
C SER A 42 -42.67 -38.19 -12.50
N TYR A 43 -41.42 -37.70 -12.57
CA TYR A 43 -40.64 -37.64 -13.81
C TYR A 43 -39.26 -37.05 -13.48
N ILE A 44 -38.19 -37.81 -13.62
CA ILE A 44 -36.82 -37.32 -13.38
C ILE A 44 -36.40 -36.52 -14.61
N HIS A 45 -36.60 -35.19 -14.60
CA HIS A 45 -35.88 -34.31 -15.51
C HIS A 45 -34.48 -34.07 -14.93
N VAL A 46 -33.49 -34.81 -15.42
CA VAL A 46 -32.08 -34.49 -15.19
C VAL A 46 -31.77 -33.22 -15.97
N THR A 47 -31.91 -32.06 -15.33
CA THR A 47 -31.40 -30.81 -15.88
C THR A 47 -29.88 -30.86 -15.79
N HIS A 48 -29.20 -31.07 -16.91
CA HIS A 48 -27.77 -30.77 -17.01
C HIS A 48 -27.60 -29.28 -16.72
N LYS A 49 -27.19 -28.94 -15.50
CA LYS A 49 -26.60 -27.62 -15.22
C LYS A 49 -25.32 -27.56 -16.03
N VAL A 50 -25.40 -26.95 -17.21
CA VAL A 50 -24.22 -26.51 -17.95
C VAL A 50 -23.59 -25.43 -17.08
N TYR A 51 -22.55 -25.80 -16.34
CA TYR A 51 -21.67 -24.84 -15.72
C TYR A 51 -20.94 -24.13 -16.86
N VAL A 52 -21.46 -22.97 -17.27
CA VAL A 52 -20.73 -22.06 -18.15
C VAL A 52 -19.56 -21.54 -17.31
N LEU A 53 -18.41 -22.20 -17.45
CA LEU A 53 -17.15 -21.69 -16.93
C LEU A 53 -16.85 -20.40 -17.72
N ARG A 54 -17.07 -19.26 -17.08
CA ARG A 54 -16.56 -17.97 -17.55
C ARG A 54 -15.04 -18.08 -17.57
N SER A 55 -14.48 -18.25 -18.76
CA SER A 55 -13.05 -18.10 -18.98
C SER A 55 -12.70 -16.63 -18.74
N PHE A 56 -12.00 -16.34 -17.65
CA PHE A 56 -11.39 -15.03 -17.45
C PHE A 56 -10.23 -14.93 -18.43
N SER A 57 -10.39 -14.11 -19.47
CA SER A 57 -9.26 -13.71 -20.31
C SER A 57 -8.30 -12.91 -19.43
N SER A 58 -7.27 -13.57 -18.90
CA SER A 58 -6.18 -12.93 -18.17
C SER A 58 -5.24 -12.26 -19.17
N SER A 59 -5.66 -11.12 -19.72
CA SER A 59 -4.67 -10.19 -20.28
C SER A 59 -3.75 -9.79 -19.12
N PRO A 60 -2.42 -9.96 -19.23
CA PRO A 60 -1.51 -9.54 -18.16
C PRO A 60 -1.77 -8.06 -17.88
N LEU A 61 -2.15 -7.75 -16.63
CA LEU A 61 -2.20 -6.36 -16.20
C LEU A 61 -0.79 -5.77 -16.34
N PRO A 62 -0.65 -4.48 -16.68
CA PRO A 62 0.66 -3.85 -16.72
C PRO A 62 1.34 -4.06 -15.37
N GLU A 63 2.55 -4.60 -15.38
CA GLU A 63 3.35 -4.84 -14.19
C GLU A 63 3.73 -3.48 -13.60
N THR A 64 3.00 -3.07 -12.56
CA THR A 64 3.19 -1.78 -11.86
C THR A 64 4.32 -1.84 -10.84
N ASP A 65 4.82 -3.04 -10.56
CA ASP A 65 5.69 -3.32 -9.43
C ASP A 65 7.13 -3.42 -9.92
N VAL A 66 8.02 -2.71 -9.25
CA VAL A 66 9.47 -2.77 -9.50
C VAL A 66 10.11 -3.61 -8.40
N SER A 67 11.03 -4.51 -8.76
CA SER A 67 11.90 -5.25 -7.84
C SER A 67 13.20 -4.49 -7.54
N TYR A 68 13.92 -4.89 -6.49
CA TYR A 68 15.21 -4.27 -6.11
C TYR A 68 16.21 -4.27 -7.27
N GLU A 69 16.40 -5.41 -7.94
CA GLU A 69 17.34 -5.55 -9.07
C GLU A 69 16.97 -4.64 -10.25
N GLN A 70 15.67 -4.53 -10.56
CA GLN A 70 15.18 -3.63 -11.58
C GLN A 70 15.44 -2.17 -11.18
N LEU A 71 15.12 -1.78 -9.95
CA LEU A 71 15.35 -0.42 -9.46
C LEU A 71 16.83 -0.05 -9.47
N LYS A 72 17.72 -0.95 -9.01
CA LYS A 72 19.17 -0.75 -9.01
C LYS A 72 19.71 -0.57 -10.43
N LYS A 73 19.21 -1.35 -11.39
CA LYS A 73 19.54 -1.19 -12.81
C LYS A 73 19.08 0.17 -13.34
N LEU A 74 17.84 0.58 -13.07
CA LEU A 74 17.28 1.85 -13.53
C LEU A 74 18.05 3.06 -12.98
N LEU A 75 18.47 3.00 -11.70
CA LEU A 75 19.32 4.00 -11.07
C LEU A 75 20.72 4.06 -11.71
N ALA A 76 21.31 2.90 -12.02
CA ALA A 76 22.62 2.82 -12.67
C ALA A 76 22.58 3.37 -14.10
N THR A 77 21.50 3.13 -14.85
CA THR A 77 21.33 3.63 -16.22
C THR A 77 20.81 5.06 -16.29
N ARG A 78 20.35 5.62 -15.16
CA ARG A 78 19.66 6.93 -15.08
C ARG A 78 18.52 7.07 -16.08
N THR A 79 17.79 5.98 -16.30
CA THR A 79 16.68 5.92 -17.26
C THR A 79 15.33 6.25 -16.64
N SER A 80 15.27 6.36 -15.30
CA SER A 80 14.04 6.65 -14.58
C SER A 80 14.23 7.76 -13.55
N VAL A 81 13.13 8.42 -13.22
CA VAL A 81 13.04 9.36 -12.09
C VAL A 81 12.49 8.60 -10.89
N VAL A 82 13.27 8.51 -9.82
CA VAL A 82 12.84 7.85 -8.58
C VAL A 82 12.35 8.90 -7.59
N ILE A 83 11.10 8.75 -7.13
CA ILE A 83 10.47 9.67 -6.18
C ILE A 83 10.22 8.94 -4.86
N ASP A 84 10.90 9.36 -3.79
CA ASP A 84 10.66 8.86 -2.43
C ASP A 84 9.55 9.68 -1.76
N VAL A 85 8.42 9.02 -1.47
CA VAL A 85 7.22 9.65 -0.92
C VAL A 85 7.12 9.60 0.60
N ARG A 86 8.21 9.23 1.27
CA ARG A 86 8.33 9.32 2.74
C ARG A 86 8.38 10.76 3.21
N GLU A 87 8.16 10.95 4.51
CA GLU A 87 8.34 12.25 5.14
C GLU A 87 9.84 12.59 5.24
N PRO A 88 10.22 13.88 5.19
CA PRO A 88 11.64 14.28 5.18
C PRO A 88 12.41 13.85 6.43
N TRP A 89 11.72 13.67 7.57
CA TRP A 89 12.34 13.17 8.79
C TRP A 89 12.74 11.70 8.68
N GLU A 90 11.99 10.87 7.96
CA GLU A 90 12.32 9.45 7.75
C GLU A 90 13.63 9.31 6.97
N LEU A 91 13.88 10.20 6.00
CA LEU A 91 15.11 10.21 5.22
C LEU A 91 16.32 10.63 6.06
N ARG A 92 16.13 11.57 7.01
CA ARG A 92 17.20 11.99 7.93
C ARG A 92 17.60 10.89 8.90
N GLU A 93 16.63 10.12 9.38
CA GLU A 93 16.87 9.05 10.37
C GLU A 93 17.37 7.75 9.74
N TYR A 94 16.78 7.33 8.62
CA TYR A 94 17.04 6.01 8.04
C TYR A 94 17.91 6.05 6.79
N GLY A 95 18.11 7.22 6.18
CA GLY A 95 18.72 7.37 4.87
C GLY A 95 17.73 7.32 3.72
N ASN A 96 18.24 7.49 2.50
CA ASN A 96 17.48 7.58 1.27
C ASN A 96 18.10 6.76 0.13
N ILE A 97 17.28 6.44 -0.88
CA ILE A 97 17.75 5.76 -2.08
C ILE A 97 18.61 6.77 -2.87
N PRO A 98 19.86 6.45 -3.23
CA PRO A 98 20.71 7.37 -3.98
C PRO A 98 20.06 7.81 -5.29
N GLY A 99 20.09 9.12 -5.57
CA GLY A 99 19.48 9.69 -6.79
C GLY A 99 17.95 9.86 -6.74
N SER A 100 17.30 9.47 -5.64
CA SER A 100 15.86 9.74 -5.46
C SER A 100 15.56 11.18 -5.05
N ILE A 101 14.42 11.69 -5.50
CA ILE A 101 13.86 13.00 -5.13
C ILE A 101 12.82 12.78 -4.03
N ASN A 102 12.89 13.54 -2.93
CA ASN A 102 11.89 13.41 -1.87
C ASN A 102 10.67 14.30 -2.13
N VAL A 103 9.51 13.68 -2.36
CA VAL A 103 8.22 14.37 -2.49
C VAL A 103 7.21 13.67 -1.58
N PRO A 104 6.97 14.16 -0.36
CA PRO A 104 6.09 13.50 0.60
C PRO A 104 4.70 13.21 0.02
N LEU A 105 4.12 12.06 0.34
CA LEU A 105 2.86 11.58 -0.28
C LEU A 105 1.74 12.65 -0.30
N GLY A 106 1.58 13.41 0.79
CA GLY A 106 0.56 14.45 0.88
C GLY A 106 0.74 15.61 -0.11
N GLN A 107 1.91 15.72 -0.74
CA GLN A 107 2.26 16.77 -1.69
C GLN A 107 2.35 16.27 -3.13
N VAL A 108 2.41 14.96 -3.38
CA VAL A 108 2.65 14.36 -4.71
C VAL A 108 1.67 14.91 -5.75
N ASN A 109 0.38 14.93 -5.45
CA ASN A 109 -0.64 15.42 -6.39
C ASN A 109 -0.39 16.87 -6.83
N LEU A 110 -0.01 17.76 -5.90
CA LEU A 110 0.29 19.16 -6.23
C LEU A 110 1.66 19.28 -6.91
N ALA A 111 2.67 18.55 -6.43
CA ALA A 111 4.03 18.60 -6.92
C ALA A 111 4.12 18.25 -8.41
N LEU A 112 3.41 17.21 -8.85
CA LEU A 112 3.37 16.78 -10.26
C LEU A 112 2.60 17.73 -11.19
N GLN A 113 2.01 18.80 -10.65
CA GLN A 113 1.30 19.83 -11.42
C GLN A 113 2.01 21.20 -11.37
N LEU A 114 3.13 21.32 -10.66
CA LEU A 114 3.91 22.56 -10.60
C LEU A 114 4.56 22.86 -11.95
N ASN A 115 5.11 24.06 -12.10
CA ASN A 115 6.07 24.29 -13.18
C ASN A 115 7.45 23.68 -12.83
N PRO A 116 8.30 23.41 -13.83
CA PRO A 116 9.61 22.79 -13.59
C PRO A 116 10.53 23.61 -12.68
N GLU A 117 10.47 24.94 -12.72
CA GLU A 117 11.30 25.79 -11.87
C GLU A 117 10.90 25.70 -10.38
N GLU A 118 9.61 25.81 -10.08
CA GLU A 118 9.06 25.70 -8.72
C GLU A 118 9.29 24.32 -8.12
N PHE A 119 9.12 23.26 -8.94
CA PHE A 119 9.42 21.90 -8.49
C PHE A 119 10.89 21.76 -8.08
N LYS A 120 11.80 22.29 -8.91
CA LYS A 120 13.24 22.25 -8.64
C LYS A 120 13.63 23.05 -7.41
N GLU A 121 13.06 24.24 -7.23
CA GLU A 121 13.30 25.07 -6.04
C GLU A 121 12.82 24.35 -4.76
N LYS A 122 11.64 23.72 -4.81
CA LYS A 122 11.01 23.12 -3.63
C LYS A 122 11.57 21.74 -3.26
N TYR A 123 11.87 20.91 -4.25
CA TYR A 123 12.24 19.50 -4.04
C TYR A 123 13.71 19.18 -4.40
N GLY A 124 14.43 20.13 -5.01
CA GLY A 124 15.86 19.99 -5.31
C GLY A 124 16.18 19.01 -6.44
N GLY A 125 15.19 18.64 -7.27
CA GLY A 125 15.35 17.74 -8.41
C GLY A 125 14.59 18.23 -9.64
N ASP A 126 14.87 17.67 -10.80
CA ASP A 126 14.16 18.04 -12.03
C ASP A 126 12.75 17.44 -12.05
N MET A 127 11.78 18.22 -12.53
CA MET A 127 10.38 17.79 -12.60
C MET A 127 10.21 16.69 -13.65
N PRO A 128 9.59 15.55 -13.29
CA PRO A 128 9.35 14.48 -14.25
C PRO A 128 8.27 14.87 -15.27
N GLN A 129 8.53 14.59 -16.53
CA GLN A 129 7.56 14.76 -17.60
C GLN A 129 6.53 13.61 -17.61
N PRO A 130 5.30 13.83 -18.12
CA PRO A 130 4.27 12.78 -18.23
C PRO A 130 4.67 11.54 -19.04
N THR A 131 5.72 11.67 -19.86
CA THR A 131 6.30 10.61 -20.71
C THR A 131 7.50 9.92 -20.08
N ASP A 132 8.05 10.45 -19.00
CA ASP A 132 9.22 9.88 -18.34
C ASP A 132 8.84 8.62 -17.57
N HIS A 133 9.80 7.71 -17.44
CA HIS A 133 9.65 6.53 -16.57
C HIS A 133 9.82 6.94 -15.12
N ILE A 134 8.75 6.84 -14.32
CA ILE A 134 8.73 7.24 -12.91
C ILE A 134 8.58 6.03 -12.02
N VAL A 135 9.42 5.94 -10.99
CA VAL A 135 9.30 4.91 -9.96
C VAL A 135 9.09 5.56 -8.59
N PHE A 136 7.93 5.30 -7.98
CA PHE A 136 7.64 5.75 -6.62
C PHE A 136 8.18 4.76 -5.59
N SER A 137 8.85 5.27 -4.55
CA SER A 137 9.31 4.48 -3.41
C SER A 137 8.75 5.05 -2.11
N CYS A 138 8.57 4.21 -1.10
CA CYS A 138 8.24 4.65 0.24
C CYS A 138 8.93 3.77 1.28
N LEU A 139 8.38 3.62 2.50
CA LEU A 139 8.97 2.73 3.50
C LEU A 139 8.78 1.24 3.16
N ALA A 140 7.56 0.84 2.77
CA ALA A 140 7.13 -0.56 2.64
C ALA A 140 6.10 -0.78 1.51
N GLY A 141 6.19 -0.02 0.41
CA GLY A 141 5.31 -0.16 -0.77
C GLY A 141 3.93 0.51 -0.72
N ILE A 142 3.30 0.64 0.47
CA ILE A 142 1.89 1.09 0.56
C ILE A 142 1.67 2.55 0.12
N ARG A 143 2.54 3.47 0.54
CA ARG A 143 2.42 4.89 0.16
C ARG A 143 2.83 5.13 -1.29
N SER A 144 3.79 4.35 -1.80
CA SER A 144 4.23 4.47 -3.19
C SER A 144 3.17 3.97 -4.17
N GLN A 145 2.38 2.96 -3.81
CA GLN A 145 1.18 2.59 -4.59
C GLN A 145 0.20 3.76 -4.70
N LYS A 146 -0.10 4.44 -3.59
CA LYS A 146 -1.01 5.61 -3.60
C LYS A 146 -0.48 6.76 -4.46
N ALA A 147 0.84 6.97 -4.43
CA ALA A 147 1.48 7.98 -5.27
C ALA A 147 1.41 7.62 -6.76
N LEU A 148 1.60 6.35 -7.09
CA LEU A 148 1.38 5.82 -8.43
C LEU A 148 -0.06 6.10 -8.91
N ASP A 149 -1.07 5.78 -8.10
CA ASP A 149 -2.48 6.03 -8.44
C ASP A 149 -2.75 7.53 -8.72
N GLN A 150 -2.13 8.41 -7.92
CA GLN A 150 -2.21 9.87 -8.13
C GLN A 150 -1.55 10.31 -9.43
N ALA A 151 -0.36 9.79 -9.75
CA ALA A 151 0.34 10.12 -10.99
C ALA A 151 -0.42 9.63 -12.22
N VAL A 152 -0.93 8.40 -12.20
CA VAL A 152 -1.77 7.85 -13.28
C VAL A 152 -3.01 8.71 -13.50
N SER A 153 -3.64 9.18 -12.42
CA SER A 153 -4.80 10.09 -12.49
C SER A 153 -4.47 11.45 -13.13
N LEU A 154 -3.21 11.89 -13.06
CA LEU A 154 -2.70 13.10 -13.69
C LEU A 154 -2.21 12.88 -15.14
N GLY A 155 -2.30 11.64 -15.65
CA GLY A 155 -1.93 11.31 -17.02
C GLY A 155 -0.48 10.86 -17.22
N TYR A 156 0.26 10.58 -16.15
CA TYR A 156 1.55 9.92 -16.23
C TYR A 156 1.35 8.47 -16.68
N LYS A 157 1.90 8.11 -17.84
CA LYS A 157 1.62 6.82 -18.50
C LYS A 157 2.61 5.74 -18.10
N ASP A 158 3.84 6.13 -17.84
CA ASP A 158 4.94 5.22 -17.50
C ASP A 158 5.34 5.42 -16.04
N ALA A 159 4.43 5.03 -15.15
CA ALA A 159 4.61 5.13 -13.71
C ALA A 159 4.52 3.74 -13.09
N GLN A 160 5.44 3.46 -12.17
CA GLN A 160 5.51 2.23 -11.40
C GLN A 160 5.81 2.54 -9.94
N HIS A 161 5.69 1.55 -9.06
CA HIS A 161 6.08 1.68 -7.67
C HIS A 161 6.99 0.54 -7.22
N TYR A 162 7.93 0.85 -6.34
CA TYR A 162 8.81 -0.10 -5.71
C TYR A 162 8.08 -0.74 -4.52
N ALA A 163 7.65 -1.99 -4.70
CA ALA A 163 6.79 -2.70 -3.73
C ALA A 163 7.50 -3.00 -2.40
N GLY A 164 8.80 -3.32 -2.45
CA GLY A 164 9.62 -3.59 -1.26
C GLY A 164 9.89 -2.34 -0.40
N GLY A 165 9.87 -1.15 -1.01
CA GLY A 165 10.19 0.11 -0.34
C GLY A 165 11.60 0.15 0.26
N TRP A 166 11.88 1.20 1.03
CA TRP A 166 13.15 1.43 1.69
C TRP A 166 13.61 0.25 2.55
N GLN A 167 12.68 -0.48 3.18
CA GLN A 167 13.02 -1.65 3.99
C GLN A 167 13.70 -2.74 3.17
N ASP A 168 13.18 -3.06 1.99
CA ASP A 168 13.77 -4.03 1.08
C ASP A 168 15.11 -3.52 0.54
N TRP A 169 15.17 -2.25 0.13
CA TRP A 169 16.42 -1.61 -0.32
C TRP A 169 17.53 -1.71 0.73
N ALA A 170 17.25 -1.27 1.96
CA ALA A 170 18.23 -1.25 3.05
C ALA A 170 18.69 -2.67 3.42
N LYS A 171 17.80 -3.67 3.30
CA LYS A 171 18.16 -5.07 3.52
C LYS A 171 19.10 -5.56 2.41
N CYS A 172 18.74 -5.37 1.15
CA CYS A 172 19.55 -5.84 0.02
C CYS A 172 20.93 -5.17 -0.04
N GLU A 173 21.04 -3.89 0.32
CA GLU A 173 22.33 -3.18 0.40
C GLU A 173 23.23 -3.67 1.56
N GLN A 174 22.69 -4.30 2.60
CA GLN A 174 23.48 -4.92 3.67
C GLN A 174 23.99 -6.31 3.29
N GLU A 175 23.31 -6.99 2.35
CA GLU A 175 23.63 -8.35 1.89
C GLU A 175 24.48 -8.36 0.61
N SER A 176 24.67 -7.21 -0.05
CA SER A 176 25.44 -7.03 -1.31
C SER A 176 26.88 -6.63 -1.05
#